data_AF-A0A9X8NSI9-F1
#
_entry.id   AF-A0A9X8NSI9-F1
#
_cell.length_a   1.000
_cell.length_b   1.000
_cell.length_c   1.000
_cell.angle_alpha   90.00
_cell.angle_beta   90.00
_cell.angle_gamma   90.00
#
_symmetry.space_group_name_H-M   'P 1'
#
loop_
_entity.id
_entity.type
_entity.pdbx_description
1 polymer ?
#
loop_
_entity_poly.entity_id
_entity_poly.type
_entity_poly.pdbx_seq_one_letter_code
_entity_poly.pdbx_strand_id
1 'polypeptide(L)'
;DVLRFSALQIDAQPEADAELLARRARAVVEQSAEQVMREVGRALGAGPFCQDRHFARLSADLPVFLRQSHAERDLAALGQQIAGQSCEVWAL
;
A
#
# COMPACT_ATOMS: atom_id res chain seq x y z
N ASP A 1 1.06 -6.09 -10.30
CA ASP A 1 -0.30 -6.50 -10.72
C ASP A 1 -1.42 -6.29 -9.71
N VAL A 2 -1.15 -6.11 -8.41
CA VAL A 2 -2.20 -5.96 -7.38
C VAL A 2 -3.21 -4.84 -7.69
N LEU A 3 -2.76 -3.61 -7.97
CA LEU A 3 -3.66 -2.48 -8.24
C LEU A 3 -4.59 -2.72 -9.44
N ARG A 4 -4.03 -3.19 -10.56
CA ARG A 4 -4.80 -3.47 -11.78
C ARG A 4 -5.83 -4.57 -11.54
N PHE A 5 -5.39 -5.67 -10.90
CA PHE A 5 -6.28 -6.76 -10.55
C PHE A 5 -7.41 -6.31 -9.64
N SER A 6 -7.09 -5.57 -8.57
CA SER A 6 -8.09 -5.08 -7.62
C SER A 6 -9.12 -4.16 -8.28
N ALA A 7 -8.67 -3.23 -9.13
CA ALA A 7 -9.55 -2.34 -9.88
C ALA A 7 -10.50 -3.14 -10.79
N LEU A 8 -9.97 -4.07 -11.58
CA LEU A 8 -10.79 -4.91 -12.47
C LEU A 8 -11.83 -5.74 -11.71
N GLN A 9 -11.50 -6.27 -10.54
CA GLN A 9 -12.45 -7.03 -9.72
C GLN A 9 -13.55 -6.15 -9.15
N ILE A 10 -13.21 -4.94 -8.67
CA ILE A 10 -14.18 -3.97 -8.15
C ILE A 10 -15.11 -3.51 -9.28
N ASP A 11 -14.56 -3.16 -10.45
CA ASP A 11 -15.34 -2.72 -11.60
C ASP A 11 -16.29 -3.81 -12.10
N ALA A 12 -15.86 -5.07 -12.06
CA ALA A 12 -16.69 -6.21 -12.49
C ALA A 12 -17.82 -6.54 -11.49
N GLN A 13 -17.66 -6.20 -10.21
CA GLN A 13 -18.60 -6.53 -9.13
C GLN A 13 -18.80 -5.34 -8.18
N PRO A 14 -19.39 -4.22 -8.66
CA PRO A 14 -19.43 -2.97 -7.91
C PRO A 14 -20.30 -3.03 -6.65
N GLU A 15 -21.24 -3.99 -6.57
CA GLU A 15 -22.11 -4.20 -5.41
C GLU A 15 -21.56 -5.23 -4.42
N ALA A 16 -20.50 -5.96 -4.77
CA ALA A 16 -19.89 -6.95 -3.89
C ALA A 16 -19.07 -6.26 -2.79
N ASP A 17 -18.93 -6.92 -1.64
CA ASP A 17 -18.02 -6.46 -0.60
C ASP A 17 -16.56 -6.58 -1.05
N ALA A 18 -15.97 -5.44 -1.40
CA ALA A 18 -14.59 -5.32 -1.82
C ALA A 18 -13.63 -4.94 -0.68
N GLU A 19 -14.08 -4.88 0.57
CA GLU A 19 -13.28 -4.36 1.68
C GLU A 19 -11.96 -5.11 1.84
N LEU A 20 -12.00 -6.45 1.85
CA LEU A 20 -10.80 -7.28 1.98
C LEU A 20 -9.80 -7.03 0.86
N LEU A 21 -10.29 -6.96 -0.38
CA LEU A 21 -9.47 -6.72 -1.57
C LEU A 21 -8.85 -5.32 -1.53
N ALA A 22 -9.65 -4.31 -1.14
CA ALA A 22 -9.20 -2.93 -1.02
C ALA A 22 -8.14 -2.77 0.10
N ARG A 23 -8.34 -3.39 1.27
CA ARG A 23 -7.36 -3.38 2.36
C ARG A 23 -6.05 -4.06 1.96
N ARG A 24 -6.11 -5.20 1.27
CA ARG A 24 -4.91 -5.87 0.71
C ARG A 24 -4.18 -4.97 -0.28
N ALA A 25 -4.90 -4.33 -1.20
CA ALA A 25 -4.30 -3.41 -2.16
C ALA A 25 -3.62 -2.21 -1.48
N ARG A 26 -4.28 -1.60 -0.49
CA ARG A 26 -3.72 -0.49 0.31
C ARG A 26 -2.45 -0.89 1.05
N ALA A 27 -2.46 -2.05 1.72
CA ALA A 27 -1.28 -2.57 2.43
C ALA A 27 -0.08 -2.78 1.49
N VAL A 28 -0.29 -3.38 0.32
CA VAL A 28 0.77 -3.59 -0.68
C VAL A 28 1.31 -2.26 -1.21
N VAL A 29 0.44 -1.29 -1.50
CA VAL A 29 0.84 0.02 -2.00
C VAL A 29 1.66 0.79 -0.96
N GLU A 30 1.20 0.82 0.29
CA GLU A 30 1.92 1.49 1.39
C GLU A 30 3.32 0.89 1.57
N GLN A 31 3.42 -0.43 1.72
CA GLN A 31 4.71 -1.13 1.86
C GLN A 31 5.63 -0.87 0.66
N SER A 32 5.09 -0.95 -0.56
CA SER A 32 5.88 -0.75 -1.78
C SER A 32 6.40 0.69 -1.88
N ALA A 33 5.56 1.68 -1.57
CA ALA A 33 5.95 3.08 -1.62
C ALA A 33 7.02 3.41 -0.57
N GLU A 34 6.86 2.93 0.67
CA GLU A 34 7.88 3.09 1.72
C GLU A 34 9.21 2.46 1.34
N GLN A 35 9.18 1.25 0.76
CA GLN A 35 10.38 0.59 0.28
C GLN A 35 11.05 1.40 -0.82
N VAL A 36 10.31 1.83 -1.84
CA VAL A 36 10.85 2.65 -2.94
C VAL A 36 11.47 3.94 -2.41
N MET A 37 10.78 4.66 -1.53
CA MET A 37 11.30 5.89 -0.93
C MET A 37 12.63 5.66 -0.20
N ARG A 38 12.71 4.60 0.60
CA ARG A 38 13.92 4.24 1.33
C ARG A 38 15.08 3.89 0.39
N GLU A 39 14.83 3.04 -0.60
CA GLU A 39 15.89 2.58 -1.50
C GLU A 39 16.35 3.70 -2.46
N VAL A 40 15.43 4.52 -2.98
CA VAL A 40 15.77 5.68 -3.81
C VAL A 40 16.58 6.71 -3.01
N GLY A 41 16.19 7.00 -1.77
CA GLY A 41 16.95 7.91 -0.91
C GLY A 41 18.39 7.43 -0.67
N ARG A 42 18.58 6.11 -0.49
CA ARG A 42 19.91 5.50 -0.35
C ARG A 42 20.72 5.51 -1.65
N ALA A 43 20.08 5.18 -2.76
CA ALA A 43 20.74 5.05 -4.06
C ALA A 43 21.20 6.41 -4.62
N LEU A 44 20.41 7.46 -4.41
CA LEU A 44 20.70 8.79 -4.95
C LEU A 44 21.52 9.67 -4.01
N GLY A 45 21.55 9.35 -2.71
CA GLY A 45 22.21 10.17 -1.69
C GLY A 45 21.55 11.53 -1.51
N ALA A 46 22.26 12.46 -0.86
CA ALA A 46 21.71 13.77 -0.48
C ALA A 46 21.50 14.74 -1.66
N GLY A 47 22.12 14.49 -2.83
CA GLY A 47 22.15 15.43 -3.95
C GLY A 47 20.76 15.92 -4.39
N PRO A 48 19.84 15.03 -4.80
CA PRO A 48 18.51 15.43 -5.22
C PRO A 48 17.68 16.12 -4.13
N PHE A 49 17.89 15.78 -2.86
CA PHE A 49 17.19 16.44 -1.75
C PHE A 49 17.59 17.91 -1.58
N CYS A 50 18.81 18.28 -1.94
CA CYS A 50 19.32 19.65 -1.78
C CYS A 50 19.26 20.47 -3.07
N GLN A 51 19.39 19.82 -4.22
CA GLN A 51 19.63 20.49 -5.51
C GLN A 51 18.42 20.42 -6.45
N ASP A 52 17.50 19.48 -6.23
CA ASP A 52 16.28 19.35 -7.00
C ASP A 52 15.06 19.66 -6.12
N ARG A 53 14.52 20.87 -6.29
CA ARG A 53 13.34 21.33 -5.56
C ARG A 53 12.12 20.45 -5.81
N HIS A 54 11.97 19.91 -7.02
CA HIS A 54 10.84 19.07 -7.37
C HIS A 54 10.92 17.74 -6.64
N PHE A 55 12.08 17.08 -6.69
CA PHE A 55 12.32 15.83 -5.97
C PHE A 55 12.16 16.00 -4.46
N ALA A 56 12.76 17.06 -3.88
CA ALA A 56 12.69 17.32 -2.45
C ALA A 56 11.24 17.51 -1.98
N ARG A 57 10.43 18.23 -2.74
CA ARG A 57 9.01 18.43 -2.44
C ARG A 57 8.22 17.13 -2.49
N LEU A 58 8.37 16.35 -3.57
CA LEU A 58 7.68 15.05 -3.68
C LEU A 58 8.07 14.10 -2.54
N SER A 59 9.35 14.07 -2.18
CA SER A 59 9.85 13.21 -1.10
C SER A 59 9.37 13.62 0.29
N ALA A 60 9.12 14.92 0.51
CA ALA A 60 8.54 15.44 1.75
C ALA A 60 7.02 15.26 1.83
N ASP A 61 6.32 15.41 0.69
CA ASP A 61 4.86 15.36 0.62
C ASP A 61 4.34 13.92 0.59
N LEU A 62 5.02 12.99 -0.09
CA LEU A 62 4.55 11.61 -0.29
C LEU A 62 4.22 10.85 1.03
N PRO A 63 5.03 10.94 2.11
CA PRO A 63 4.68 10.33 3.39
C PRO A 63 3.33 10.80 3.94
N VAL A 64 2.95 12.05 3.72
CA VAL A 64 1.67 12.61 4.17
C VAL A 64 0.51 11.90 3.48
N PHE A 65 0.63 11.65 2.16
CA PHE A 65 -0.37 10.91 1.41
C PHE A 65 -0.46 9.45 1.85
N LEU A 66 0.67 8.81 2.16
CA LEU A 66 0.68 7.43 2.63
C LEU A 66 -0.05 7.26 3.98
N ARG A 67 -0.02 8.26 4.86
CA ARG A 67 -0.73 8.22 6.14
C ARG A 67 -2.27 8.28 6.04
N GLN A 68 -2.83 8.43 4.84
CA GLN A 68 -4.26 8.13 4.62
C GLN A 68 -4.55 6.63 4.75
N SER A 69 -3.54 5.79 4.59
CA SER A 69 -3.49 4.43 5.13
C SER A 69 -3.08 4.52 6.59
N HIS A 70 -3.89 4.01 7.51
CA HIS A 70 -3.61 4.10 8.94
C HIS A 70 -2.52 3.11 9.39
N ALA A 71 -1.58 2.78 8.49
CA ALA A 71 -0.45 1.89 8.69
C ALA A 71 -0.83 0.61 9.45
N GLU A 72 -0.21 0.36 10.59
CA GLU A 72 -0.39 -0.86 11.38
C GLU A 72 -1.83 -1.05 11.87
N ARG A 73 -2.62 0.02 12.01
CA ARG A 73 -4.05 -0.10 12.35
C ARG A 73 -4.84 -0.74 11.20
N ASP A 74 -4.58 -0.33 9.97
CA ASP A 74 -5.22 -0.92 8.79
C ASP A 74 -4.75 -2.37 8.58
N LEU A 75 -3.47 -2.66 8.85
CA LEU A 75 -2.94 -4.03 8.82
C LEU A 75 -3.56 -4.92 9.91
N ALA A 76 -3.76 -4.40 11.12
CA ALA A 76 -4.43 -5.14 12.19
C ALA A 76 -5.88 -5.48 11.84
N ALA A 77 -6.62 -4.53 11.27
CA ALA A 77 -7.98 -4.76 10.78
C ALA A 77 -8.01 -5.82 9.67
N LEU A 78 -7.07 -5.76 8.72
CA LEU A 78 -6.91 -6.78 7.69
C LEU A 78 -6.60 -8.17 8.29
N GLY A 79 -5.72 -8.23 9.28
CA GLY A 79 -5.39 -9.47 9.99
C GLY A 79 -6.60 -10.09 10.69
N GLN A 80 -7.42 -9.28 11.36
CA GLN A 80 -8.67 -9.74 11.99
C GLN A 80 -9.66 -10.28 10.96
N GLN A 81 -9.82 -9.62 9.82
CA GLN A 81 -10.68 -10.10 8.74
C GLN A 81 -10.22 -11.45 8.18
N ILE A 82 -8.92 -11.61 7.94
CA ILE A 82 -8.36 -12.88 7.43
C ILE A 82 -8.50 -13.99 8.49
N ALA A 83 -8.23 -13.70 9.76
CA ALA A 83 -8.34 -14.68 10.84
C ALA A 83 -9.80 -15.15 11.08
N GLY A 84 -10.78 -14.29 10.77
CA GLY A 84 -12.20 -14.63 10.85
C GLY A 84 -12.72 -15.49 9.68
N GLN A 85 -11.92 -15.68 8.62
CA GLN A 85 -12.30 -16.57 7.52
C GLN A 85 -12.02 -18.03 7.92
N SER A 86 -13.02 -18.91 7.77
CA SER A 86 -12.89 -20.34 8.01
C SER A 86 -11.70 -20.88 7.23
N CYS A 87 -10.75 -21.48 7.95
CA CYS A 87 -9.51 -21.99 7.38
C CYS A 87 -9.76 -23.22 6.50
N GLU A 88 -9.96 -23.04 5.19
CA GLU A 88 -9.62 -24.05 4.18
C GLU A 88 -8.21 -23.78 3.62
N VAL A 89 -7.29 -23.27 4.44
CA VAL A 89 -6.08 -22.62 3.89
C VAL A 89 -4.95 -23.61 3.63
N TRP A 90 -4.96 -24.81 4.20
CA TRP A 90 -3.98 -25.85 3.87
C TRP A 90 -4.55 -27.26 4.06
N ALA A 91 -5.42 -27.70 3.16
CA ALA A 91 -5.63 -29.13 2.96
C ALA A 91 -4.37 -29.70 2.29
N LEU A 92 -3.42 -30.20 3.10
CA LEU A 92 -2.31 -31.04 2.65
C LEU A 92 -2.81 -32.47 2.42
#